data_AF-A0A354BIV2-F1
#
_entry.id   AF-A0A354BIV2-F1
#
_cell.length_a   1.000
_cell.length_b   1.000
_cell.length_c   1.000
_cell.angle_alpha   90.00
_cell.angle_beta   90.00
_cell.angle_gamma   90.00
#
_symmetry.space_group_name_H-M   'P 1'
#
loop_
_entity.id
_entity.type
_entity.pdbx_description
1 polymer ?
#
loop_
_entity_poly.entity_id
_entity_poly.type
_entity_poly.pdbx_seq_one_letter_code
_entity_poly.pdbx_strand_id
1 'polypeptide(L)' 'CCEVDEQLARLNIEYKAKRESGRLQPLRTVPLRPDTADAYRAHCVAKGQRDAQFKLIRLQYGQDCSFDFSQHIRERA' A
#
# COMPACT_ATOMS: atom_id res chain seq x y z
N CYS A 1 7.94 3.38 -11.32
CA CYS A 1 7.10 3.99 -10.26
C CYS A 1 5.88 4.74 -10.80
N CYS A 2 5.79 5.03 -12.09
CA CYS A 2 4.72 5.86 -12.67
C CYS A 2 3.41 5.12 -12.99
N GLU A 3 3.44 3.80 -13.21
CA GLU A 3 2.27 3.07 -13.69
C GLU A 3 1.03 3.19 -12.79
N VAL A 4 1.18 3.04 -11.46
CA VAL A 4 0.05 3.18 -10.53
C VAL A 4 -0.51 4.61 -10.55
N ASP A 5 0.36 5.62 -10.58
CA ASP A 5 -0.03 7.03 -10.61
C ASP A 5 -0.80 7.38 -11.89
N GLU A 6 -0.30 6.88 -13.03
CA GLU A 6 -0.93 7.03 -14.34
C GLU A 6 -2.29 6.33 -14.42
N GLN A 7 -2.40 5.09 -13.92
CA GLN A 7 -3.68 4.39 -13.91
C GLN A 7 -4.70 5.07 -12.97
N LEU A 8 -4.27 5.58 -11.82
CA LEU A 8 -5.16 6.36 -10.94
C LEU A 8 -5.66 7.63 -11.63
N ALA A 9 -4.78 8.37 -12.31
CA ALA A 9 -5.17 9.57 -13.06
C ALA A 9 -6.08 9.24 -14.26
N ARG A 10 -5.91 8.09 -14.91
CA ARG A 10 -6.78 7.63 -16.00
C ARG A 10 -8.18 7.27 -15.51
N LEU A 11 -8.26 6.60 -14.37
CA LEU A 11 -9.52 6.09 -13.81
C LEU A 11 -10.31 7.15 -13.02
N ASN A 12 -9.63 8.19 -12.50
CA ASN A 12 -10.25 9.18 -11.64
C ASN A 12 -9.84 10.61 -12.04
N ILE A 13 -10.77 11.33 -12.69
CA ILE A 13 -10.55 12.70 -13.16
C ILE A 13 -10.28 13.69 -12.01
N GLU A 14 -10.86 13.46 -10.84
CA GLU A 14 -10.61 14.30 -9.66
C GLU A 14 -9.19 14.08 -9.11
N TYR A 15 -8.72 12.82 -9.08
CA TYR A 15 -7.34 12.51 -8.72
C TYR A 15 -6.37 13.22 -9.66
N LYS A 16 -6.60 13.10 -10.97
CA LYS A 16 -5.81 13.77 -12.00
C LYS A 16 -5.76 15.29 -11.77
N ALA A 17 -6.91 15.95 -11.65
CA ALA A 17 -6.99 17.39 -11.44
C ALA A 17 -6.29 17.84 -10.13
N LYS A 18 -6.43 17.08 -9.05
CA LYS A 18 -5.75 17.37 -7.78
C LYS A 18 -4.24 17.18 -7.87
N ARG A 19 -3.75 16.23 -8.68
CA ARG A 19 -2.33 16.04 -8.95
C ARG A 19 -1.75 17.14 -9.84
N GLU A 20 -2.43 17.50 -10.92
CA GLU A 20 -2.01 18.58 -11.83
C GLU A 20 -1.98 19.94 -11.13
N SER A 21 -2.92 20.20 -10.22
CA SER A 21 -2.95 21.43 -9.43
C SER A 21 -1.98 21.46 -8.23
N GLY A 22 -1.25 20.37 -7.98
CA GLY A 22 -0.30 20.27 -6.86
C GLY A 22 -0.93 20.10 -5.47
N ARG A 23 -2.27 19.95 -5.37
CA ARG A 23 -2.97 19.70 -4.10
C ARG A 23 -2.64 18.33 -3.51
N LEU A 24 -2.25 17.38 -4.35
CA LEU A 24 -1.79 16.07 -3.96
C LEU A 24 -0.28 15.95 -4.24
N GLN A 25 0.46 15.50 -3.23
CA GLN A 25 1.90 15.23 -3.34
C GLN A 25 2.19 14.07 -4.32
N PRO A 26 3.43 13.97 -4.83
CA PRO A 26 3.84 12.86 -5.69
C PRO A 26 3.58 11.49 -5.04
N LEU A 27 2.97 10.57 -5.81
CA LEU A 27 2.74 9.20 -5.36
C LEU A 27 4.08 8.47 -5.22
N ARG A 28 4.30 7.86 -4.05
CA ARG A 28 5.46 7.01 -3.80
C ARG A 28 5.03 5.56 -3.75
N THR A 29 5.62 4.73 -4.63
CA THR A 29 5.51 3.28 -4.56
C THR A 29 6.83 2.67 -4.11
N VAL A 30 6.76 1.74 -3.16
CA VAL A 30 7.92 1.05 -2.60
C VAL A 30 7.71 -0.45 -2.77
N PRO A 31 8.55 -1.15 -3.55
CA PRO A 31 8.44 -2.60 -3.69
C PRO A 31 8.82 -3.28 -2.38
N LEU A 32 8.05 -4.30 -2.01
CA LEU A 32 8.32 -5.12 -0.83
C LEU A 32 9.00 -6.43 -1.24
N ARG A 33 9.60 -7.11 -0.27
CA ARG A 33 10.14 -8.46 -0.46
C ARG A 33 9.01 -9.45 -0.80
N PRO A 34 9.24 -10.50 -1.62
CA PRO A 34 8.18 -11.42 -2.06
C PRO A 34 7.41 -12.12 -0.93
N ASP A 35 8.06 -12.37 0.20
CA ASP A 35 7.52 -13.03 1.40
C ASP A 35 6.68 -12.11 2.31
N THR A 36 6.61 -10.81 1.99
CA THR A 36 5.96 -9.82 2.86
C THR A 36 4.46 -10.04 3.02
N ALA A 37 3.80 -10.60 2.01
CA ALA A 37 2.36 -10.87 2.06
C ALA A 37 2.03 -11.90 3.16
N ASP A 38 2.84 -12.95 3.27
CA ASP A 38 2.67 -13.99 4.29
C ASP A 38 3.00 -13.45 5.69
N ALA A 39 4.07 -12.65 5.81
CA ALA A 39 4.41 -11.97 7.05
C ALA A 39 3.30 -11.03 7.54
N TYR A 40 2.71 -10.25 6.63
CA TYR A 40 1.58 -9.37 6.93
C TYR A 40 0.35 -10.16 7.39
N ARG A 41 0.01 -11.25 6.69
CA ARG A 41 -1.12 -12.12 7.05
C ARG A 41 -0.92 -12.72 8.44
N ALA A 42 0.26 -13.28 8.72
CA ALA A 42 0.58 -13.86 10.02
C ALA A 42 0.45 -12.83 11.15
N HIS A 43 0.95 -11.60 10.94
CA HIS A 43 0.81 -10.51 11.91
C HIS A 43 -0.65 -10.15 12.20
N CYS A 44 -1.48 -10.03 11.16
CA CYS A 44 -2.90 -9.73 11.33
C CYS A 44 -3.66 -10.85 12.05
N VAL A 45 -3.35 -12.11 11.75
CA VAL A 45 -3.97 -13.28 12.40
C VAL A 45 -3.56 -13.35 13.87
N ALA A 46 -2.28 -13.11 14.18
CA ALA A 46 -1.79 -13.02 15.56
C ALA A 46 -2.50 -11.89 16.36
N LYS A 47 -3.00 -10.86 15.67
CA LYS A 47 -3.82 -9.79 16.25
C LYS A 47 -5.33 -10.04 16.26
N GLY A 48 -5.74 -11.29 16.03
CA GLY A 48 -7.14 -11.72 16.19
C GLY A 48 -7.97 -11.72 14.91
N GLN A 49 -7.38 -11.47 13.74
CA GLN A 49 -8.10 -11.74 12.48
C GLN A 49 -8.24 -13.24 12.25
N ARG A 50 -9.42 -13.68 11.77
CA ARG A 50 -9.68 -15.08 11.45
C ARG A 50 -9.01 -15.47 10.15
N ASP A 51 -8.09 -16.43 10.22
CA ASP A 51 -7.26 -16.87 9.11
C ASP A 51 -8.04 -17.32 7.86
N ALA A 52 -9.11 -18.10 8.08
CA ALA A 52 -9.99 -18.63 7.02
C ALA A 52 -10.81 -17.55 6.28
N GLN A 53 -10.92 -16.34 6.83
CA GLN A 53 -11.63 -15.21 6.23
C GLN A 53 -10.73 -13.98 6.12
N PHE A 54 -9.41 -14.20 6.06
CA PHE A 54 -8.45 -13.12 5.98
C PHE A 54 -8.71 -12.22 4.76
N LYS A 55 -8.83 -10.92 4.99
CA LYS A 55 -9.01 -9.91 3.94
C LYS A 55 -7.93 -8.86 4.05
N LEU A 56 -7.18 -8.68 2.96
CA LEU A 56 -6.21 -7.61 2.84
C LEU A 56 -6.93 -6.25 2.82
N ILE A 57 -6.56 -5.38 3.75
CA ILE A 57 -6.95 -3.97 3.73
C ILE A 57 -6.09 -3.27 2.67
N ARG A 58 -6.74 -2.72 1.63
CA ARG A 58 -6.05 -2.15 0.46
C ARG A 58 -5.70 -0.66 0.63
N LEU A 59 -6.38 0.04 1.53
CA LEU A 59 -6.17 1.45 1.84
C LEU A 59 -6.38 1.65 3.34
N GLN A 60 -5.34 2.14 4.01
CA GLN A 60 -5.34 2.33 5.47
C GLN A 60 -4.44 3.52 5.82
N TYR A 61 -4.78 4.25 6.87
CA TYR A 61 -3.86 5.24 7.44
C TYR A 61 -2.69 4.55 8.14
N GLY A 62 -1.50 5.15 8.06
CA GLY A 62 -0.29 4.60 8.69
C GLY A 62 -0.45 4.37 10.19
N GLN A 63 -1.14 5.27 10.89
CA GLN A 63 -1.40 5.15 12.34
C GLN A 63 -2.26 3.94 12.73
N ASP A 64 -3.12 3.48 11.82
CA ASP A 64 -3.98 2.30 12.06
C ASP A 64 -3.27 1.01 11.61
N CYS A 65 -2.20 1.15 10.82
CA CYS A 65 -1.43 0.03 10.30
C CYS A 65 -0.35 -0.37 11.31
N SER A 66 -0.60 -1.45 12.03
CA SER A 66 0.33 -1.92 13.05
C SER A 66 1.44 -2.86 12.53
N PHE A 67 1.49 -3.10 11.23
CA PHE A 67 2.55 -3.88 10.58
C PHE A 67 3.59 -2.92 10.00
N ASP A 68 4.85 -3.08 10.37
CA ASP A 68 5.93 -2.20 9.92
C ASP A 68 6.48 -2.66 8.57
N PHE A 69 5.94 -2.10 7.48
CA PHE A 69 6.41 -2.38 6.12
C PHE A 69 7.84 -1.91 5.84
N SER A 70 8.41 -1.02 6.66
CA SER A 70 9.75 -0.47 6.40
C SER A 70 10.84 -1.56 6.46
N GLN A 71 10.65 -2.56 7.32
CA GLN A 71 11.54 -3.72 7.47
C GLN A 71 11.41 -4.73 6.34
N HIS A 72 10.43 -4.54 5.45
CA HIS A 72 10.10 -5.44 4.36
C HIS A 72 10.32 -4.81 2.98
N ILE A 73 10.90 -3.61 2.93
CA ILE A 73 11.27 -2.96 1.67
C ILE A 73 12.29 -3.83 0.94
N ARG A 74 12.05 -4.06 -0.34
CA ARG A 74 13.02 -4.73 -1.20
C ARG A 74 14.14 -3.75 -1.55
N GLU A 75 15.36 -4.07 -1.14
CA GLU A 75 16.55 -3.37 -1.60
C GLU A 75 16.67 -3.53 -3.12
N ARG A 76 17.02 -2.44 -3.80
CA ARG A 76 17.34 -2.50 -5.23
C ARG A 76 18.75 -3.07 -5.34
N ALA A 77 18.88 -4.22 -5.99
CA ALA A 77 20.15 -4.70 -6.51
C ALA A 77 20.64 -3.80 -7.66
#